data_AF-S9QFS3-F1
#
_entry.id   AF-S9QFS3-F1
#
_cell.length_a   1.000
_cell.length_b   1.000
_cell.length_c   1.000
_cell.angle_alpha   90.00
_cell.angle_beta   90.00
_cell.angle_gamma   90.00
#
_symmetry.space_group_name_H-M   'P 1'
#
loop_
_entity.id
_entity.type
_entity.pdbx_description
1 polymer ?
#
loop_
_entity_poly.entity_id
_entity_poly.type
_entity_poly.pdbx_seq_one_letter_code
_entity_poly.pdbx_strand_id
1 'polypeptide(L)'
;MRPSDKKLVAFPGAAPPARERDPRIDVFRGIALLMILVDHIPGNPYEALTIRNFGFSDAAEGFFLMSGIAAGIAYSGNIERWRDGRGSIGAAGGPIWRRAWTLYLVQLFMTLWALAMFAGAAQLFVQPDLIEQHNISRMFETPLAAFPGLAALTYQVGYVNILPTYIVLLLVTPFVLRAGLRAPWFVLGAATLVWFAGGGRAGTCPTVPAEAAGSSARSPGR
;
A
#
# COMPACT_ATOMS: atom_id res chain seq x y z
N MET A 1 -0.83 49.13 47.67
CA MET A 1 0.29 48.34 47.10
C MET A 1 -0.32 47.14 46.40
N ARG A 2 -0.51 47.19 45.06
CA ARG A 2 -1.16 46.10 44.29
C ARG A 2 -0.10 45.06 43.91
N PRO A 3 -0.38 43.74 43.98
CA PRO A 3 0.61 42.71 43.69
C PRO A 3 0.92 42.65 42.19
N SER A 4 2.23 42.63 41.92
CA SER A 4 2.96 42.32 40.68
C SER A 4 2.18 41.63 39.55
N ASP A 5 2.20 42.29 38.38
CA ASP A 5 1.91 41.70 37.07
C ASP A 5 2.91 40.57 36.78
N LYS A 6 2.45 39.32 36.91
CA LYS A 6 3.16 38.17 36.37
C LYS A 6 3.11 38.27 34.84
N LYS A 7 4.23 38.64 34.22
CA LYS A 7 4.45 38.41 32.79
C LYS A 7 4.31 36.91 32.53
N LEU A 8 3.21 36.53 31.88
CA LEU A 8 3.01 35.19 31.34
C LEU A 8 4.12 34.93 30.33
N VAL A 9 4.91 33.89 30.58
CA VAL A 9 5.92 33.38 29.66
C VAL A 9 5.18 32.84 28.42
N ALA A 10 5.36 33.51 27.28
CA ALA A 10 4.83 33.02 26.02
C ALA A 10 5.61 31.76 25.60
N PHE A 11 4.91 30.63 25.49
CA PHE A 11 5.48 29.40 24.95
C PHE A 11 5.65 29.53 23.43
N PRO A 12 6.82 29.15 22.88
CA PRO A 12 7.04 29.23 21.44
C PRO A 12 6.28 28.10 20.72
N GLY A 13 5.51 28.48 19.69
CA GLY A 13 5.06 27.58 18.64
C GLY A 13 3.65 27.03 18.79
N ALA A 14 2.63 27.87 18.57
CA ALA A 14 1.36 27.35 18.07
C ALA A 14 1.65 26.71 16.69
N ALA A 15 1.53 25.38 16.61
CA ALA A 15 1.57 24.68 15.33
C ALA A 15 0.54 25.33 14.38
N PRO A 16 0.88 25.52 13.10
CA PRO A 16 -0.07 26.09 12.14
C PRO A 16 -1.38 25.28 12.20
N PRO A 17 -2.55 25.93 12.05
CA PRO A 17 -3.84 25.26 12.19
C PRO A 17 -3.84 24.01 11.32
N ALA A 18 -4.05 22.86 11.96
CA ALA A 18 -4.15 21.59 11.25
C ALA A 18 -5.26 21.75 10.22
N ARG A 19 -4.90 21.66 8.94
CA ARG A 19 -5.84 21.66 7.83
C ARG A 19 -6.94 20.67 8.17
N GLU A 20 -8.19 21.13 8.16
CA GLU A 20 -9.34 20.36 8.62
C GLU A 20 -9.38 19.01 7.88
N ARG A 21 -9.22 17.94 8.65
CA ARG A 21 -9.09 16.58 8.13
C ARG A 21 -10.49 16.03 7.93
N ASP A 22 -10.82 15.59 6.72
CA ASP A 22 -12.15 15.04 6.45
C ASP A 22 -12.30 13.64 7.11
N PRO A 23 -13.12 13.51 8.17
CA PRO A 23 -13.26 12.26 8.89
C PRO A 23 -13.92 11.17 8.03
N ARG A 24 -14.68 11.53 6.98
CA ARG A 24 -15.34 10.57 6.09
C ARG A 24 -14.31 9.77 5.31
N ILE A 25 -13.32 10.47 4.75
CA ILE A 25 -12.22 9.84 4.01
C ILE A 25 -11.42 8.90 4.93
N ASP A 26 -11.23 9.27 6.19
CA ASP A 26 -10.54 8.42 7.15
C ASP A 26 -11.33 7.15 7.51
N VAL A 27 -12.65 7.24 7.65
CA VAL A 27 -13.52 6.07 7.90
C VAL A 27 -13.44 5.08 6.73
N PHE A 28 -13.61 5.55 5.49
CA PHE A 28 -13.54 4.67 4.33
C PHE A 28 -12.15 4.03 4.16
N ARG A 29 -11.08 4.78 4.46
CA ARG A 29 -9.71 4.21 4.49
C ARG A 29 -9.56 3.15 5.56
N GLY A 30 -10.16 3.35 6.74
CA GLY A 30 -10.18 2.35 7.81
C GLY A 30 -10.91 1.07 7.41
N ILE A 31 -12.07 1.20 6.76
CA ILE A 31 -12.82 0.04 6.24
C ILE A 31 -12.01 -0.70 5.19
N ALA A 32 -11.33 0.00 4.28
CA ALA A 32 -10.47 -0.64 3.28
C ALA A 32 -9.31 -1.41 3.93
N LEU A 33 -8.69 -0.86 4.98
CA LEU A 33 -7.65 -1.57 5.75
C LEU A 33 -8.18 -2.85 6.42
N LEU A 34 -9.42 -2.81 6.95
CA LEU A 34 -10.06 -4.00 7.51
C LEU A 34 -10.33 -5.06 6.46
N MET A 35 -10.85 -4.68 5.29
CA MET A 35 -11.10 -5.62 4.19
C MET A 35 -9.80 -6.27 3.70
N ILE A 36 -8.74 -5.48 3.49
CA ILE A 36 -7.41 -5.99 3.12
C ILE A 36 -6.90 -7.01 4.15
N LEU A 37 -7.09 -6.73 5.44
CA LEU A 37 -6.67 -7.65 6.51
C LEU A 37 -7.46 -8.97 6.46
N VAL A 38 -8.79 -8.89 6.28
CA VAL A 38 -9.65 -10.07 6.15
C VAL A 38 -9.24 -10.91 4.94
N ASP A 39 -8.96 -10.27 3.81
CA ASP A 39 -8.49 -10.92 2.57
C ASP A 39 -7.09 -11.56 2.68
N HIS A 40 -6.30 -11.16 3.67
CA HIS A 40 -4.98 -11.73 3.93
C HIS A 40 -4.98 -12.94 4.86
N ILE A 41 -6.16 -13.34 5.39
CA ILE A 41 -6.31 -14.52 6.25
C ILE A 41 -7.11 -15.59 5.48
N PRO A 42 -6.44 -16.49 4.73
CA PRO A 42 -7.12 -17.48 3.89
C PRO A 42 -7.92 -18.47 4.74
N GLY A 43 -9.13 -18.84 4.27
CA GLY A 43 -10.01 -19.79 4.95
C GLY A 43 -10.94 -19.18 6.00
N ASN A 44 -11.03 -17.85 6.04
CA ASN A 44 -11.93 -17.12 6.92
C ASN A 44 -13.34 -16.99 6.30
N PRO A 45 -14.45 -17.29 7.00
CA PRO A 45 -15.80 -17.10 6.46
C PRO A 45 -16.11 -15.67 6.02
N TYR A 46 -15.38 -14.67 6.53
CA TYR A 46 -15.55 -13.26 6.16
C TYR A 46 -14.87 -12.87 4.84
N GLU A 47 -14.03 -13.73 4.25
CA GLU A 47 -13.41 -13.50 2.94
C GLU A 47 -14.49 -13.27 1.86
N ALA A 48 -15.59 -14.01 1.91
CA ALA A 48 -16.72 -13.85 0.98
C ALA A 48 -17.43 -12.48 1.05
N LEU A 49 -17.20 -11.68 2.09
CA LEU A 49 -17.83 -10.37 2.28
C LEU A 49 -16.95 -9.20 1.82
N THR A 50 -15.76 -9.46 1.30
CA THR A 50 -14.84 -8.42 0.86
C THR A 50 -15.07 -8.02 -0.60
N ILE A 51 -14.70 -6.79 -0.93
CA ILE A 51 -14.87 -6.19 -2.27
C ILE A 51 -14.15 -7.02 -3.35
N ARG A 52 -13.11 -7.78 -2.96
CA ARG A 52 -12.39 -8.73 -3.80
C ARG A 52 -13.30 -9.76 -4.50
N ASN A 53 -14.39 -10.17 -3.86
CA ASN A 53 -15.30 -11.19 -4.38
C ASN A 53 -16.49 -10.63 -5.19
N PHE A 54 -16.72 -9.32 -5.15
CA PHE A 54 -17.87 -8.68 -5.81
C PHE A 54 -17.48 -7.74 -6.97
N GLY A 55 -16.19 -7.44 -7.14
CA GLY A 55 -15.74 -6.44 -8.11
C GLY A 55 -14.55 -6.87 -8.96
N PHE A 56 -14.33 -6.15 -10.06
CA PHE A 56 -13.10 -6.22 -10.87
C PHE A 56 -11.89 -5.60 -10.14
N SER A 57 -12.11 -4.99 -8.97
CA SER A 57 -11.16 -4.20 -8.19
C SER A 57 -11.13 -4.70 -6.74
N ASP A 58 -9.95 -4.77 -6.14
CA ASP A 58 -9.75 -5.23 -4.76
C ASP A 58 -9.78 -4.05 -3.76
N ALA A 59 -10.02 -4.32 -2.47
CA ALA A 59 -9.99 -3.34 -1.39
C ALA A 59 -8.67 -2.55 -1.32
N ALA A 60 -7.56 -3.19 -1.72
CA ALA A 60 -6.25 -2.56 -1.90
C ALA A 60 -6.27 -1.38 -2.88
N GLU A 61 -6.95 -1.54 -4.02
CA GLU A 61 -7.02 -0.51 -5.06
C GLU A 61 -7.89 0.67 -4.60
N GLY A 62 -9.02 0.38 -3.94
CA GLY A 62 -9.85 1.39 -3.30
C GLY A 62 -9.06 2.21 -2.26
N PHE A 63 -8.24 1.55 -1.43
CA PHE A 63 -7.37 2.21 -0.48
C PHE A 63 -6.37 3.17 -1.15
N PHE A 64 -5.75 2.76 -2.26
CA PHE A 64 -4.82 3.60 -3.01
C PHE A 64 -5.51 4.80 -3.65
N LEU A 65 -6.69 4.61 -4.23
CA LEU A 65 -7.47 5.70 -4.82
C LEU A 65 -7.81 6.77 -3.77
N MET A 66 -8.37 6.35 -2.63
CA MET A 66 -8.72 7.28 -1.53
C MET A 66 -7.50 7.99 -0.97
N SER A 67 -6.38 7.27 -0.79
CA SER A 67 -5.13 7.86 -0.32
C SER A 67 -4.55 8.86 -1.33
N GLY A 68 -4.71 8.62 -2.63
CA GLY A 68 -4.35 9.55 -3.71
C GLY A 68 -5.18 10.83 -3.69
N ILE A 69 -6.50 10.72 -3.52
CA ILE A 69 -7.40 11.88 -3.37
C ILE A 69 -7.00 12.72 -2.15
N ALA A 70 -6.78 12.07 -0.99
CA ALA A 70 -6.33 12.74 0.22
C ALA A 70 -4.98 13.43 0.04
N ALA A 71 -4.03 12.80 -0.65
CA ALA A 71 -2.73 13.39 -0.98
C ALA A 71 -2.87 14.60 -1.92
N GLY A 72 -3.74 14.52 -2.93
CA GLY A 72 -4.04 15.65 -3.81
C GLY A 72 -4.60 16.84 -3.04
N ILE A 73 -5.54 16.61 -2.13
CA ILE A 73 -6.11 17.67 -1.28
C ILE A 73 -5.05 18.23 -0.32
N ALA A 74 -4.18 17.39 0.26
CA ALA A 74 -3.20 17.82 1.25
C ALA A 74 -1.99 18.55 0.66
N TYR A 75 -1.51 18.14 -0.53
CA TYR A 75 -0.24 18.60 -1.10
C TYR A 75 -0.38 19.49 -2.33
N SER A 76 -1.58 19.62 -2.93
CA SER A 76 -1.83 20.44 -4.14
C SER A 76 -1.27 21.86 -4.04
N GLY A 77 -1.47 22.56 -2.92
CA GLY A 77 -1.01 23.94 -2.77
C GLY A 77 0.52 24.10 -2.84
N ASN A 78 1.29 23.17 -2.27
CA ASN A 78 2.75 23.21 -2.38
C ASN A 78 3.22 22.83 -3.79
N ILE A 79 2.53 21.88 -4.42
CA ILE A 79 2.80 21.42 -5.78
C ILE A 79 2.49 22.52 -6.80
N GLU A 80 1.42 23.29 -6.60
CA GLU A 80 1.06 24.44 -7.43
C GLU A 80 2.13 25.54 -7.36
N ARG A 81 2.63 25.87 -6.16
CA ARG A 81 3.74 26.84 -6.03
C ARG A 81 5.00 26.35 -6.73
N TRP A 82 5.32 25.06 -6.65
CA TRP A 82 6.43 24.47 -7.40
C TRP A 82 6.18 24.47 -8.92
N ARG A 83 4.94 24.32 -9.37
CA ARG A 83 4.57 24.45 -10.79
C ARG A 83 4.84 25.85 -11.30
N ASP A 84 4.41 26.86 -10.55
CA ASP A 84 4.47 28.27 -10.95
C ASP A 84 5.87 28.91 -10.72
N GLY A 85 6.89 28.12 -10.38
CA GLY A 85 8.25 28.60 -10.11
C GLY A 85 8.41 29.35 -8.79
N ARG A 86 7.35 29.49 -7.99
CA ARG A 86 7.33 30.17 -6.67
C ARG A 86 7.75 29.26 -5.51
N GLY A 87 8.14 28.02 -5.80
CA GLY A 87 8.49 27.02 -4.80
C GLY A 87 9.47 25.98 -5.35
N SER A 88 10.08 25.22 -4.44
CA SER A 88 11.04 24.17 -4.79
C SER A 88 10.41 22.78 -4.78
N ILE A 89 11.02 21.85 -5.52
CA ILE A 89 10.66 20.43 -5.46
C ILE A 89 10.79 19.87 -4.04
N GLY A 90 11.75 20.35 -3.26
CA GLY A 90 11.95 19.94 -1.86
C GLY A 90 10.77 20.34 -0.96
N ALA A 91 10.21 21.54 -1.13
CA ALA A 91 9.05 22.00 -0.35
C ALA A 91 7.75 21.25 -0.71
N ALA A 92 7.63 20.80 -1.96
CA ALA A 92 6.45 20.10 -2.46
C ALA A 92 6.52 18.58 -2.27
N GLY A 93 7.64 17.96 -2.64
CA GLY A 93 7.87 16.52 -2.54
C GLY A 93 8.42 16.05 -1.20
N GLY A 94 9.16 16.90 -0.47
CA GLY A 94 9.85 16.53 0.76
C GLY A 94 8.95 15.87 1.83
N PRO A 95 7.78 16.43 2.18
CA PRO A 95 6.87 15.79 3.13
C PRO A 95 6.38 14.41 2.68
N ILE A 96 6.14 14.24 1.38
CA ILE A 96 5.64 13.00 0.78
C ILE A 96 6.75 11.94 0.78
N TRP A 97 7.95 12.31 0.34
CA TRP A 97 9.10 11.41 0.29
C TRP A 97 9.60 11.01 1.67
N ARG A 98 9.52 11.90 2.66
CA ARG A 98 9.86 11.56 4.04
C ARG A 98 8.91 10.49 4.60
N ARG A 99 7.62 10.56 4.25
CA ARG A 99 6.65 9.51 4.57
C ARG A 99 6.95 8.20 3.82
N ALA A 100 7.23 8.28 2.51
CA ALA A 100 7.63 7.12 1.72
C ALA A 100 8.88 6.44 2.30
N TRP A 101 9.85 7.23 2.76
CA TRP A 101 11.06 6.75 3.41
C TRP A 101 10.78 6.05 4.74
N THR A 102 9.95 6.62 5.61
CA THR A 102 9.53 5.93 6.85
C THR A 102 8.87 4.59 6.55
N LEU A 103 7.97 4.56 5.57
CA LEU A 103 7.29 3.32 5.18
C LEU A 103 8.25 2.30 4.57
N TYR A 104 9.22 2.75 3.79
CA TYR A 104 10.29 1.90 3.26
C TYR A 104 11.12 1.24 4.37
N LEU A 105 11.55 2.03 5.36
CA LEU A 105 12.30 1.49 6.50
C LEU A 105 11.46 0.51 7.33
N VAL A 106 10.19 0.82 7.56
CA VAL A 106 9.26 -0.08 8.27
C VAL A 106 9.07 -1.38 7.47
N GLN A 107 8.86 -1.29 6.15
CA GLN A 107 8.73 -2.46 5.30
C GLN A 107 9.98 -3.35 5.35
N LEU A 108 11.15 -2.75 5.19
CA LEU A 108 12.42 -3.46 5.22
C LEU A 108 12.62 -4.15 6.58
N PHE A 109 12.39 -3.41 7.67
CA PHE A 109 12.49 -3.93 9.03
C PHE A 109 11.54 -5.10 9.25
N MET A 110 10.25 -4.93 8.95
CA MET A 110 9.24 -5.98 9.13
C MET A 110 9.54 -7.22 8.29
N THR A 111 10.03 -7.04 7.07
CA THR A 111 10.37 -8.16 6.17
C THR A 111 11.57 -8.94 6.70
N LEU A 112 12.63 -8.24 7.13
CA LEU A 112 13.80 -8.87 7.73
C LEU A 112 13.47 -9.57 9.06
N TRP A 113 12.61 -8.97 9.87
CA TRP A 113 12.12 -9.57 11.12
C TRP A 113 11.29 -10.82 10.87
N ALA A 114 10.35 -10.78 9.92
CA ALA A 114 9.57 -11.95 9.54
C ALA A 114 10.49 -13.08 9.06
N LEU A 115 11.47 -12.77 8.21
CA LEU A 115 12.46 -13.76 7.75
C LEU A 115 13.26 -14.36 8.92
N ALA A 116 13.72 -13.53 9.86
CA ALA A 116 14.44 -14.00 11.03
C ALA A 116 13.58 -14.91 11.91
N MET A 117 12.30 -14.58 12.10
CA MET A 117 11.35 -15.42 12.82
C MET A 117 11.12 -16.76 12.12
N PHE A 118 10.91 -16.76 10.79
CA PHE A 118 10.75 -18.00 10.01
C PHE A 118 12.02 -18.86 10.04
N ALA A 119 13.20 -18.26 9.88
CA ALA A 119 14.46 -18.97 9.99
C ALA A 119 14.66 -19.59 11.39
N GLY A 120 14.33 -18.86 12.46
CA GLY A 120 14.37 -19.37 13.83
C GLY A 120 13.35 -20.49 14.07
N ALA A 121 12.13 -20.34 13.58
CA ALA A 121 11.08 -21.35 13.69
C ALA A 121 11.42 -22.63 12.93
N ALA A 122 11.97 -22.53 11.72
CA ALA A 122 12.38 -23.70 10.94
C ALA A 122 13.44 -24.55 11.68
N GLN A 123 14.38 -23.91 12.37
CA GLN A 123 15.39 -24.59 13.18
C GLN A 123 14.81 -25.23 14.44
N LEU A 124 13.84 -24.58 15.09
CA LEU A 124 13.23 -25.05 16.34
C LEU A 124 12.18 -26.14 16.13
N PHE A 125 11.41 -26.10 15.04
CA PHE A 125 10.25 -26.96 14.82
C PHE A 125 10.47 -28.07 13.78
N VAL A 126 11.64 -28.14 13.13
CA VAL A 126 12.03 -29.20 12.17
C VAL A 126 10.95 -29.47 11.11
N GLN A 127 10.27 -28.42 10.66
CA GLN A 127 9.27 -28.46 9.60
C GLN A 127 9.81 -27.70 8.37
N PRO A 128 10.55 -28.39 7.47
CA PRO A 128 11.15 -27.77 6.29
C PRO A 128 10.09 -27.18 5.32
N ASP A 129 8.86 -27.69 5.36
CA ASP A 129 7.76 -27.26 4.47
C ASP A 129 7.31 -25.80 4.71
N LEU A 130 7.64 -25.21 5.87
CA LEU A 130 7.37 -23.79 6.16
C LEU A 130 8.18 -22.84 5.26
N ILE A 131 9.31 -23.30 4.71
CA ILE A 131 10.20 -22.51 3.84
C ILE A 131 9.67 -22.46 2.39
N GLU A 132 8.96 -23.51 1.94
CA GLU A 132 8.48 -23.60 0.55
C GLU A 132 7.20 -22.80 0.29
N GLN A 133 6.30 -22.65 1.27
CA GLN A 133 4.93 -22.18 1.02
C GLN A 133 4.78 -20.65 0.82
N HIS A 134 5.78 -19.84 1.17
CA HIS A 134 5.65 -18.37 1.20
C HIS A 134 6.63 -17.61 0.28
N ASN A 135 7.15 -18.28 -0.76
CA ASN A 135 8.19 -17.73 -1.64
C ASN A 135 9.47 -17.35 -0.84
N ILE A 136 9.75 -18.08 0.25
CA ILE A 136 10.95 -17.91 1.08
C ILE A 136 12.09 -18.79 0.56
N SER A 137 11.78 -19.89 -0.15
CA SER A 137 12.76 -20.79 -0.79
C SER A 137 13.81 -20.05 -1.63
N ARG A 138 13.40 -19.09 -2.47
CA ARG A 138 14.33 -18.31 -3.32
C ARG A 138 15.34 -17.47 -2.55
N MET A 139 15.01 -17.04 -1.33
CA MET A 139 15.94 -16.32 -0.45
C MET A 139 17.05 -17.21 0.10
N PHE A 140 16.74 -18.50 0.36
CA PHE A 140 17.72 -19.47 0.83
C PHE A 140 18.55 -20.06 -0.32
N GLU A 141 17.97 -20.17 -1.53
CA GLU A 141 18.66 -20.67 -2.72
C GLU A 141 19.63 -19.65 -3.34
N THR A 142 19.26 -18.36 -3.36
CA THR A 142 20.07 -17.28 -3.99
C THR A 142 20.11 -16.00 -3.14
N PRO A 143 20.68 -16.04 -1.92
CA PRO A 143 20.67 -14.92 -0.98
C PRO A 143 21.29 -13.64 -1.57
N LEU A 144 22.40 -13.78 -2.32
CA LEU A 144 23.11 -12.66 -2.95
C LEU A 144 22.27 -11.88 -3.98
N ALA A 145 21.29 -12.52 -4.62
CA ALA A 145 20.36 -11.85 -5.53
C ALA A 145 19.08 -11.37 -4.82
N ALA A 146 18.67 -12.08 -3.77
CA ALA A 146 17.44 -11.77 -3.04
C ALA A 146 17.55 -10.53 -2.15
N PHE A 147 18.68 -10.29 -1.47
CA PHE A 147 18.85 -9.10 -0.61
C PHE A 147 18.80 -7.76 -1.38
N PRO A 148 19.49 -7.61 -2.54
CA PRO A 148 19.31 -6.43 -3.39
C PRO A 148 17.88 -6.28 -3.90
N GLY A 149 17.21 -7.38 -4.26
CA GLY A 149 15.81 -7.36 -4.67
C GLY A 149 14.86 -6.92 -3.55
N LEU A 150 15.14 -7.33 -2.31
CA LEU A 150 14.37 -6.93 -1.13
C LEU A 150 14.51 -5.43 -0.85
N ALA A 151 15.75 -4.94 -0.90
CA ALA A 151 16.06 -3.52 -0.74
C ALA A 151 15.48 -2.67 -1.88
N ALA A 152 15.45 -3.20 -3.09
CA ALA A 152 14.84 -2.55 -4.25
C ALA A 152 13.30 -2.66 -4.30
N LEU A 153 12.67 -3.34 -3.32
CA LEU A 153 11.22 -3.66 -3.30
C LEU A 153 10.74 -4.49 -4.50
N THR A 154 11.66 -5.04 -5.32
CA THR A 154 11.36 -5.86 -6.49
C THR A 154 11.13 -7.31 -6.11
N TYR A 155 11.75 -7.76 -5.01
CA TYR A 155 11.47 -9.05 -4.39
C TYR A 155 10.47 -8.85 -3.26
N GLN A 156 9.31 -9.48 -3.38
CA GLN A 156 8.26 -9.39 -2.39
C GLN A 156 7.92 -10.80 -1.88
N VAL A 157 7.95 -10.97 -0.56
CA VAL A 157 7.51 -12.19 0.12
C VAL A 157 5.98 -12.27 -0.01
N GLY A 158 5.41 -13.47 -0.04
CA GLY A 158 3.96 -13.63 -0.18
C GLY A 158 3.20 -12.75 0.82
N TYR A 159 2.13 -12.08 0.36
CA TYR A 159 1.21 -11.27 1.17
C TYR A 159 1.74 -9.96 1.78
N VAL A 160 2.92 -9.46 1.39
CA VAL A 160 3.45 -8.17 1.89
C VAL A 160 3.61 -7.09 0.80
N ASN A 161 2.80 -7.17 -0.26
CA ASN A 161 2.98 -6.38 -1.48
C ASN A 161 2.26 -5.02 -1.44
N ILE A 162 1.36 -4.81 -0.49
CA ILE A 162 0.55 -3.59 -0.36
C ILE A 162 1.41 -2.37 -0.01
N LEU A 163 2.33 -2.51 0.94
CA LEU A 163 3.23 -1.45 1.40
C LEU A 163 4.24 -1.03 0.32
N PRO A 164 4.97 -1.96 -0.34
CA PRO A 164 5.82 -1.64 -1.48
C PRO A 164 5.10 -0.86 -2.58
N THR A 165 3.90 -1.29 -2.96
CA THR A 165 3.10 -0.60 -3.97
C THR A 165 2.77 0.83 -3.53
N TYR A 166 2.36 1.01 -2.27
CA TYR A 166 2.06 2.32 -1.72
C TYR A 166 3.28 3.25 -1.67
N ILE A 167 4.47 2.73 -1.35
CA ILE A 167 5.72 3.49 -1.36
C ILE A 167 6.01 4.01 -2.77
N VAL A 168 5.91 3.14 -3.79
CA VAL A 168 6.12 3.53 -5.19
C VAL A 168 5.14 4.63 -5.61
N LEU A 169 3.86 4.49 -5.26
CA LEU A 169 2.83 5.50 -5.53
C LEU A 169 3.16 6.84 -4.85
N LEU A 170 3.62 6.84 -3.60
CA LEU A 170 4.05 8.05 -2.90
C LEU A 170 5.27 8.72 -3.54
N LEU A 171 6.23 7.93 -4.05
CA LEU A 171 7.43 8.47 -4.72
C LEU A 171 7.06 9.24 -5.99
N VAL A 172 6.11 8.72 -6.79
CA VAL A 172 5.66 9.37 -8.03
C VAL A 172 4.61 10.45 -7.80
N THR A 173 3.93 10.46 -6.65
CA THR A 173 2.85 11.40 -6.29
C THR A 173 3.16 12.87 -6.62
N PRO A 174 4.30 13.48 -6.25
CA PRO A 174 4.54 14.89 -6.56
C PRO A 174 4.55 15.19 -8.06
N PHE A 175 5.04 14.26 -8.89
CA PHE A 175 5.04 14.40 -10.34
C PHE A 175 3.64 14.22 -10.93
N VAL A 176 2.91 13.22 -10.44
CA VAL A 176 1.51 12.95 -10.84
C VAL A 176 0.62 14.13 -10.49
N LEU A 177 0.75 14.70 -9.29
CA LEU A 177 0.00 15.89 -8.89
C LEU A 177 0.36 17.11 -9.73
N ARG A 178 1.66 17.32 -10.03
CA ARG A 178 2.09 18.41 -10.92
C ARG A 178 1.46 18.28 -12.32
N ALA A 179 1.45 17.07 -12.88
CA ALA A 179 0.80 16.80 -14.16
C ALA A 179 -0.73 16.98 -14.07
N GLY A 180 -1.35 16.52 -12.98
CA GLY A 180 -2.79 16.60 -12.75
C GLY A 180 -3.30 18.03 -12.61
N LEU A 181 -2.49 18.94 -12.04
CA LEU A 181 -2.80 20.37 -12.00
C LEU A 181 -2.78 21.05 -13.38
N ARG A 182 -2.20 20.42 -14.41
CA ARG A 182 -2.16 20.94 -15.77
C ARG A 182 -3.17 20.25 -16.69
N ALA A 183 -3.27 18.93 -16.59
CA ALA A 183 -4.10 18.10 -17.44
C ALA A 183 -4.75 16.97 -16.63
N PRO A 184 -5.78 17.28 -15.81
CA PRO A 184 -6.40 16.29 -14.93
C PRO A 184 -6.98 15.11 -15.71
N TRP A 185 -7.64 15.37 -16.85
CA TRP A 185 -8.19 14.31 -17.71
C TRP A 185 -7.12 13.40 -18.30
N PHE A 186 -5.94 13.92 -18.64
CA PHE A 186 -4.84 13.09 -19.14
C PHE A 186 -4.29 12.18 -18.04
N VAL A 187 -4.13 12.71 -16.82
CA VAL A 187 -3.68 11.91 -15.68
C VAL A 187 -4.69 10.83 -15.32
N LEU A 188 -5.99 11.16 -15.33
CA LEU A 188 -7.05 10.18 -15.13
C LEU A 188 -7.04 9.11 -16.22
N GLY A 189 -6.96 9.51 -17.49
CA GLY A 189 -6.88 8.58 -18.62
C GLY A 189 -5.64 7.66 -18.54
N ALA A 190 -4.48 8.20 -18.20
CA ALA A 190 -3.26 7.42 -18.01
C ALA A 190 -3.38 6.45 -16.81
N ALA A 191 -3.95 6.90 -15.69
CA ALA A 191 -4.20 6.04 -14.53
C ALA A 191 -5.18 4.89 -14.87
N THR A 192 -6.26 5.20 -15.58
CA THR A 192 -7.22 4.21 -16.08
C THR A 192 -6.58 3.23 -17.05
N LEU A 193 -5.72 3.70 -17.96
CA LEU A 193 -4.98 2.82 -18.88
C LEU A 193 -3.99 1.90 -18.14
N VAL A 194 -3.25 2.42 -17.16
CA VAL A 194 -2.35 1.62 -16.32
C VAL A 194 -3.16 0.58 -15.54
N TRP A 195 -4.30 0.96 -14.99
CA TRP A 195 -5.20 0.07 -14.27
C TRP A 195 -5.77 -1.02 -15.19
N PHE A 196 -6.28 -0.68 -16.37
CA PHE A 196 -6.75 -1.66 -17.35
C PHE A 196 -5.63 -2.54 -17.90
N ALA A 197 -4.41 -2.03 -18.06
CA ALA A 197 -3.27 -2.85 -18.48
C ALA A 197 -2.83 -3.80 -17.36
N GLY A 198 -3.05 -3.45 -16.10
CA GLY A 198 -2.86 -4.34 -14.95
C GLY A 198 -3.96 -5.41 -14.87
N GLY A 199 -5.22 -4.97 -14.84
CA GLY A 199 -6.39 -5.85 -14.74
C GLY A 199 -6.62 -6.72 -15.98
N GLY A 200 -6.32 -6.22 -17.18
CA GLY A 200 -6.42 -6.99 -18.44
C GLY A 200 -5.41 -8.12 -18.55
N ARG A 201 -4.36 -8.14 -17.72
CA ARG A 201 -3.43 -9.26 -17.57
C ARG A 201 -3.88 -10.28 -16.53
N ALA A 202 -4.84 -9.93 -15.67
CA ALA A 202 -5.55 -10.82 -14.76
C ALA A 202 -6.93 -11.14 -15.38
N GLY A 203 -6.92 -11.98 -16.41
CA GLY A 203 -8.01 -12.14 -17.36
C GLY A 203 -9.43 -12.31 -16.78
N THR A 204 -10.39 -11.69 -17.47
CA THR A 204 -11.72 -12.22 -17.79
C THR A 204 -12.41 -13.17 -16.81
N CYS A 205 -13.49 -12.64 -16.24
CA CYS A 205 -14.77 -13.26 -15.86
C CYS A 205 -14.99 -13.77 -14.42
N PRO A 206 -16.23 -13.59 -13.92
CA PRO A 206 -16.64 -13.79 -12.54
C PRO A 206 -17.01 -15.26 -12.26
N THR A 207 -16.75 -15.68 -11.02
CA THR A 207 -17.48 -16.71 -10.26
C THR A 207 -18.19 -17.79 -11.07
N VAL A 208 -17.42 -18.67 -11.71
CA VAL A 208 -17.88 -20.06 -11.89
C VAL A 208 -17.34 -20.83 -10.68
N PRO A 209 -18.20 -21.33 -9.77
CA PRO A 209 -17.70 -22.11 -8.64
C PRO A 209 -16.96 -23.33 -9.16
N ALA A 210 -15.76 -23.56 -8.63
CA ALA A 210 -14.86 -24.67 -8.98
C ALA A 210 -15.39 -26.06 -8.55
N GLU A 211 -16.70 -26.24 -8.51
CA GLU A 211 -17.37 -27.47 -8.09
C GLU A 211 -17.99 -28.26 -9.27
N ALA A 212 -17.92 -27.73 -10.50
CA ALA A 212 -18.41 -28.42 -11.70
C ALA A 212 -17.34 -29.18 -12.51
N ALA A 213 -16.06 -29.16 -12.09
CA ALA A 213 -14.97 -29.81 -12.83
C ALA A 213 -14.46 -31.13 -12.18
N GLY A 214 -15.14 -31.63 -11.14
CA GLY A 214 -14.68 -32.77 -10.33
C GLY A 214 -15.48 -34.07 -10.42
N SER A 215 -16.50 -34.18 -11.30
CA SER A 215 -17.44 -35.32 -11.25
C SER A 215 -17.82 -35.91 -12.62
N SER A 216 -16.85 -36.33 -13.43
CA SER A 216 -17.15 -37.28 -14.53
C SER A 216 -16.07 -38.31 -14.87
N ALA A 217 -14.91 -38.34 -14.20
CA ALA A 217 -13.90 -39.37 -14.42
C ALA A 217 -13.88 -40.42 -13.29
N ARG A 218 -15.03 -41.04 -13.00
CA ARG A 218 -15.08 -42.31 -12.25
C ARG A 218 -15.62 -43.38 -13.20
N SER A 219 -14.69 -44.22 -13.67
CA SER A 219 -14.94 -45.43 -14.45
C SER A 219 -16.07 -46.28 -13.85
N PRO A 220 -17.02 -46.79 -14.66
CA PRO A 220 -17.71 -48.03 -14.36
C PRO A 220 -17.00 -49.18 -15.07
N GLY A 221 -16.55 -50.16 -14.29
CA GLY A 221 -15.79 -51.29 -14.78
C GLY A 221 -16.52 -52.20 -15.77
N ARG A 222 -15.72 -52.92 -16.54
CA ARG A 222 -15.83 -54.36 -16.80
C ARG A 222 -14.43 -54.93 -16.92
#